data_AF-A0A975PLH5-F1
#
_entry.id   AF-A0A975PLH5-F1
#
_cell.length_a   1.000
_cell.length_b   1.000
_cell.length_c   1.000
_cell.angle_alpha   90.00
_cell.angle_beta   90.00
_cell.angle_gamma   90.00
#
_symmetry.space_group_name_H-M   'P 1'
#
loop_
_entity.id
_entity.type
_entity.pdbx_description
1 polymer ?
#
loop_
_entity_poly.entity_id
_entity_poly.type
_entity_poly.pdbx_seq_one_letter_code
_entity_poly.pdbx_strand_id
1 'polypeptide(L)' 'MSSPAESLAPADVDAIVAMALSDHVPFDTIAAEYGLAEKDVKALMRATLKPASYRRWRARVRRFSDRREHYK' A
#
# COMPACT_ATOMS: atom_id res chain seq x y z
N MET A 1 0.64 -21.01 -1.66
CA MET A 1 1.73 -20.20 -2.26
C MET A 1 1.98 -19.06 -1.30
N SER A 2 3.19 -18.97 -0.73
CA SER A 2 3.54 -17.91 0.22
C SER A 2 3.40 -16.55 -0.44
N SER A 3 2.75 -15.61 0.26
CA SER A 3 2.69 -14.22 -0.19
C SER A 3 4.09 -13.61 -0.08
N PRO A 4 4.54 -12.79 -1.06
CA PRO A 4 5.84 -12.10 -1.00
C PRO A 4 6.01 -11.20 0.24
N ALA A 5 4.89 -10.82 0.88
CA ALA A 5 4.89 -10.06 2.13
C ALA A 5 5.37 -10.86 3.37
N GLU A 6 5.50 -12.18 3.29
CA GLU A 6 5.78 -13.05 4.45
C GLU A 6 7.28 -13.11 4.82
N SER A 7 8.17 -12.46 4.03
CA SER A 7 9.62 -12.43 4.26
C SER A 7 10.24 -11.03 4.06
N LEU A 8 9.49 -9.97 4.38
CA LEU A 8 10.00 -8.59 4.31
C LEU A 8 10.89 -8.28 5.52
N ALA A 9 11.98 -7.55 5.30
CA ALA A 9 12.75 -7.01 6.42
C ALA A 9 11.92 -5.91 7.11
N PRO A 10 12.12 -5.65 8.42
CA PRO A 10 11.42 -4.57 9.12
C PRO A 10 11.60 -3.20 8.45
N ALA A 11 12.79 -2.94 7.89
CA ALA A 11 13.08 -1.71 7.14
C ALA A 11 12.24 -1.59 5.86
N ASP A 12 12.01 -2.70 5.15
CA ASP A 12 11.16 -2.71 3.95
C ASP A 12 9.71 -2.42 4.32
N VAL A 13 9.23 -2.98 5.43
CA VAL A 13 7.88 -2.71 5.94
C VAL A 13 7.70 -1.22 6.22
N ASP A 14 8.65 -0.59 6.91
CA ASP A 14 8.58 0.84 7.19
C ASP A 14 8.63 1.69 5.90
N ALA A 15 9.46 1.30 4.92
CA ALA A 15 9.54 1.96 3.62
C ALA A 15 8.21 1.85 2.85
N ILE A 16 7.65 0.64 2.74
CA ILE A 16 6.37 0.39 2.08
C ILE A 16 5.24 1.17 2.75
N VAL A 17 5.22 1.22 4.09
CA VAL A 17 4.23 1.98 4.85
C VAL A 17 4.37 3.48 4.58
N ALA A 18 5.59 4.02 4.58
CA ALA A 18 5.85 5.42 4.25
C ALA A 18 5.40 5.76 2.82
N MET A 19 5.73 4.90 1.84
CA MET A 19 5.29 5.02 0.46
C MET A 19 3.77 4.96 0.34
N ALA A 20 3.11 3.99 0.97
CA ALA A 20 1.67 3.82 0.92
C ALA A 20 0.90 4.97 1.60
N LEU A 21 1.50 5.65 2.59
CA LEU A 21 0.92 6.83 3.22
C LEU A 21 1.07 8.10 2.37
N SER A 22 1.99 8.11 1.40
CA SER A 22 2.21 9.21 0.46
C SER A 22 1.15 9.24 -0.64
N ASP A 23 0.51 10.39 -0.84
CA ASP A 23 -0.46 10.57 -1.92
C ASP A 23 0.20 10.63 -3.30
N HIS A 24 1.53 10.75 -3.36
CA HIS A 24 2.30 10.90 -4.59
C HIS A 24 2.88 9.58 -5.11
N VAL A 25 2.82 8.51 -4.33
CA VAL A 25 3.39 7.21 -4.71
C VAL A 25 2.27 6.26 -5.17
N PRO A 26 2.24 5.85 -6.45
CA PRO A 26 1.30 4.84 -6.90
C PRO A 26 1.65 3.46 -6.34
N PHE A 27 0.64 2.60 -6.21
CA PHE A 27 0.86 1.19 -5.86
C PHE A 27 1.72 0.48 -6.90
N ASP A 28 1.71 0.93 -8.16
CA ASP A 28 2.59 0.38 -9.21
C ASP A 28 4.08 0.60 -8.90
N THR A 29 4.46 1.71 -8.26
CA THR A 29 5.85 1.93 -7.82
C THR A 29 6.22 0.93 -6.73
N ILE A 30 5.32 0.72 -5.76
CA ILE A 30 5.53 -0.27 -4.69
C ILE A 30 5.60 -1.69 -5.27
N ALA A 31 4.78 -2.00 -6.28
CA ALA A 31 4.82 -3.28 -6.99
C ALA A 31 6.12 -3.46 -7.78
N ALA A 32 6.63 -2.40 -8.41
CA ALA A 32 7.88 -2.45 -9.18
C ALA A 32 9.11 -2.63 -8.27
N GLU A 33 9.14 -1.97 -7.11
CA GLU A 33 10.28 -2.03 -6.18
C GLU A 33 10.25 -3.28 -5.27
N TYR A 34 9.08 -3.64 -4.75
CA TYR A 34 8.94 -4.67 -3.71
C TYR A 34 8.17 -5.92 -4.18
N GLY A 35 7.67 -5.94 -5.42
CA GLY A 35 6.87 -7.05 -5.94
C GLY A 35 5.50 -7.20 -5.27
N LEU A 36 5.04 -6.19 -4.52
CA LEU A 36 3.78 -6.23 -3.78
C LEU A 36 2.64 -5.61 -4.59
N ALA A 37 1.61 -6.42 -4.85
CA ALA A 37 0.39 -5.89 -5.45
C ALA A 37 -0.38 -5.01 -4.44
N GLU A 38 -1.27 -4.15 -4.94
CA GLU A 38 -2.09 -3.28 -4.10
C GLU A 38 -2.85 -4.03 -2.99
N LYS A 39 -3.29 -5.28 -3.25
CA LYS A 39 -3.93 -6.15 -2.25
C LYS A 39 -3.00 -6.48 -1.07
N ASP A 40 -1.73 -6.71 -1.35
CA ASP A 40 -0.73 -7.11 -0.37
C ASP A 40 -0.32 -5.90 0.47
N VAL A 41 -0.17 -4.73 -0.18
CA VAL A 41 0.05 -3.45 0.51
C VAL A 41 -1.14 -3.11 1.42
N LYS A 42 -2.39 -3.30 0.96
CA LYS A 42 -3.59 -3.11 1.81
C LYS A 42 -3.61 -4.05 3.01
N ALA A 43 -3.19 -5.30 2.83
CA ALA A 43 -3.10 -6.28 3.91
C ALA A 43 -2.03 -5.86 4.93
N LEU A 44 -0.84 -5.48 4.46
CA LEU A 44 0.25 -4.95 5.27
C LEU A 44 -0.21 -3.73 6.08
N MET A 45 -0.79 -2.73 5.41
CA MET A 45 -1.29 -1.51 6.05
C MET A 45 -2.36 -1.80 7.11
N ARG A 46 -3.20 -2.82 6.91
CA ARG A 46 -4.20 -3.26 7.89
C ARG A 46 -3.56 -3.89 9.12
N ALA A 47 -2.44 -4.60 8.96
CA ALA A 47 -1.69 -5.20 10.06
C ALA A 47 -0.85 -4.16 10.82
N THR A 48 -0.29 -3.16 10.13
CA THR A 48 0.62 -2.17 10.72
C THR A 48 -0.13 -1.00 11.39
N LEU A 49 -1.21 -0.50 10.78
CA LEU A 49 -1.90 0.68 11.28
C LEU A 49 -2.98 0.34 12.31
N LYS A 50 -3.20 1.27 13.26
CA LYS A 50 -4.38 1.23 14.12
C LYS A 50 -5.67 1.26 13.28
N PRO A 51 -6.76 0.58 13.70
CA PRO A 51 -7.99 0.48 12.92
C PRO A 51 -8.58 1.83 12.48
N ALA A 52 -8.52 2.85 13.33
CA ALA A 52 -8.99 4.19 13.00
C ALA A 52 -8.15 4.87 11.90
N SER A 53 -6.82 4.75 11.97
CA SER A 53 -5.91 5.28 10.96
C SER A 53 -6.06 4.55 9.63
N TYR A 54 -6.19 3.21 9.66
CA TYR A 54 -6.42 2.41 8.46
C TYR A 54 -7.72 2.81 7.75
N ARG A 55 -8.82 3.06 8.48
CA ARG A 55 -10.08 3.54 7.89
C ARG A 55 -9.91 4.89 7.17
N ARG A 56 -9.19 5.84 7.78
CA ARG A 56 -8.90 7.16 7.17
C ARG A 56 -8.04 7.03 5.92
N TRP A 57 -6.98 6.22 5.99
CA TRP A 57 -6.13 5.93 4.85
C TRP A 57 -6.91 5.26 3.71
N ARG A 58 -7.76 4.27 4.01
CA ARG A 58 -8.61 3.62 3.00
C ARG A 58 -9.59 4.58 2.32
N ALA A 59 -10.14 5.54 3.06
CA ALA A 59 -10.98 6.57 2.48
C ALA A 59 -10.20 7.47 1.49
N ARG A 60 -8.96 7.84 1.83
CA ARG A 60 -8.05 8.55 0.92
C ARG A 60 -7.77 7.72 -0.33
N VAL A 61 -7.30 6.48 -0.17
CA VAL A 61 -6.99 5.57 -1.29
C VAL A 61 -8.18 5.45 -2.25
N ARG A 62 -9.40 5.25 -1.73
CA ARG A 62 -10.61 5.20 -2.58
C ARG A 62 -10.80 6.47 -3.42
N ARG A 63 -10.59 7.65 -2.82
CA ARG A 63 -10.67 8.95 -3.51
C ARG A 63 -9.56 9.16 -4.56
N PHE A 64 -8.42 8.48 -4.40
CA PHE A 64 -7.33 8.49 -5.39
C PHE A 64 -7.54 7.45 -6.49
N SER A 65 -8.02 6.25 -6.15
CA SER A 65 -8.38 5.21 -7.12
C SER A 65 -9.50 5.66 -8.06
N ASP A 66 -10.51 6.37 -7.56
CA ASP A 66 -11.58 6.96 -8.40
C ASP A 66 -11.04 7.96 -9.44
N ARG A 67 -9.90 8.61 -9.16
CA ARG A 67 -9.27 9.53 -10.11
C ARG A 67 -8.40 8.83 -11.17
N ARG A 68 -8.13 7.53 -11.02
CA ARG A 68 -7.28 6.76 -11.95
C ARG A 68 -8.03 6.08 -13.09
N GLU A 69 -9.35 6.26 -13.22
CA GLU A 69 -10.09 5.88 -14.46
C GLU A 69 -9.70 6.74 -15.68
N HIS A 70 -8.79 7.71 -15.54
CA HIS A 70 -8.17 8.40 -16.68
C HIS A 70 -6.67 8.08 -16.75
N TYR A 71 -6.34 6.90 -17.25
CA TYR A 71 -5.11 6.71 -18.00
C TYR A 71 -5.44 5.81 -19.19
N LYS A 72 -5.58 6.43 -20.36
CA LYS A 72 -5.80 5.80 -21.66
C LYS A 72 -4.56 6.02 -22.49
#